data_AF-A0A317IBR9-F1
#
_entry.id   AF-A0A317IBR9-F1
#
_cell.length_a   1.000
_cell.length_b   1.000
_cell.length_c   1.000
_cell.angle_alpha   90.00
_cell.angle_beta   90.00
_cell.angle_gamma   90.00
#
_symmetry.space_group_name_H-M   'P 1'
#
loop_
_entity.id
_entity.type
_entity.pdbx_description
1 polymer ?
#
loop_
_entity_poly.entity_id
_entity_poly.type
_entity_poly.pdbx_seq_one_letter_code
_entity_poly.pdbx_strand_id
1 'polypeptide(L)'
;MQGDGDQAQEANSGGSKPMHSSAGQPLKGGVSEWRKTLRMSPGYSFSAEAARQSILQNAPFLPPARERSVSAGIFKNWLKTSNPQFAAALATNIKKDEILEIKGSWDDSGHILRSLGIPYTRIGADALARTPLPKMRVLVIDCGANLSLEAQRSINKFVSEGGFLLTTDWALDACLRPCFPGYVAWNGGYTRSEVVDAVAVGQDQTFFKGIDSPAYWKLEEKSQLVQVINPAVDVLVCSRQLLREDPSQTGILALSFHFGKGQVLHLVGHFDNNPAGAFTNSLPDPSPNIVVSLRQAIATNFIASAFAQNETNDQAVAHDGSAD
;
A
#
# COMPACT_ATOMS: atom_id res chain seq x y z
N MET A 1 -38.08 50.98 41.26
CA MET A 1 -37.66 50.99 42.69
C MET A 1 -36.74 49.80 42.87
N GLN A 2 -35.44 49.97 42.60
CA GLN A 2 -34.40 50.37 43.57
C GLN A 2 -34.17 49.32 44.66
N GLY A 3 -32.94 48.81 44.73
CA GLY A 3 -32.45 48.00 45.84
C GLY A 3 -31.16 47.24 45.53
N ASP A 4 -30.07 47.96 45.29
CA ASP A 4 -28.69 47.45 45.39
C ASP A 4 -28.36 47.04 46.84
N GLY A 5 -27.41 46.12 47.00
CA GLY A 5 -26.87 45.72 48.30
C GLY A 5 -25.61 44.86 48.18
N ASP A 6 -24.50 45.51 47.85
CA ASP A 6 -23.12 45.03 48.05
C ASP A 6 -22.82 44.82 49.55
N GLN A 7 -22.05 43.79 49.92
CA GLN A 7 -20.90 43.93 50.83
C GLN A 7 -20.06 42.66 50.98
N ALA A 8 -18.79 42.92 51.30
CA ALA A 8 -17.60 42.12 51.08
C ALA A 8 -17.13 41.28 52.28
N GLN A 9 -16.28 40.30 51.94
CA GLN A 9 -15.06 39.83 52.63
C GLN A 9 -15.09 39.51 54.13
N GLU A 10 -14.69 38.26 54.45
CA GLU A 10 -13.80 38.01 55.58
C GLU A 10 -12.76 36.95 55.26
N ALA A 11 -11.53 37.23 55.70
CA ALA A 11 -10.31 36.52 55.42
C ALA A 11 -10.16 35.27 56.29
N ASN A 12 -9.43 34.27 55.80
CA ASN A 12 -8.65 33.44 56.71
C ASN A 12 -7.29 33.08 56.11
N SER A 13 -6.30 33.13 56.98
CA SER A 13 -4.87 33.19 56.70
C SER A 13 -4.14 32.09 57.46
N GLY A 14 -3.05 31.58 56.87
CA GLY A 14 -1.91 31.05 57.63
C GLY A 14 -1.88 29.55 57.92
N GLY A 15 -0.92 28.84 57.33
CA GLY A 15 -0.55 27.47 57.72
C GLY A 15 0.46 26.81 56.77
N SER A 16 1.75 27.06 57.02
CA SER A 16 2.93 26.71 56.20
C SER A 16 3.34 25.22 56.18
N LYS A 17 4.08 24.80 55.12
CA LYS A 17 5.40 24.07 55.12
C LYS A 17 5.63 23.27 53.80
N PRO A 18 6.84 22.76 53.48
CA PRO A 18 7.88 23.46 52.72
C PRO A 18 8.25 22.77 51.39
N MET A 19 9.04 23.47 50.56
CA MET A 19 9.75 22.91 49.42
C MET A 19 10.72 21.80 49.85
N HIS A 20 10.63 20.64 49.22
CA HIS A 20 11.73 19.69 49.11
C HIS A 20 12.18 19.60 47.65
N SER A 21 13.41 20.06 47.41
CA SER A 21 14.22 19.65 46.27
C SER A 21 14.67 18.20 46.48
N SER A 22 14.51 17.36 45.46
CA SER A 22 15.23 16.09 45.39
C SER A 22 15.74 15.85 43.97
N ALA A 23 17.06 15.95 43.87
CA ALA A 23 18.01 15.28 43.00
C ALA A 23 17.49 14.13 42.11
N GLY A 24 18.12 14.06 40.93
CA GLY A 24 17.81 13.20 39.80
C GLY A 24 17.56 11.72 40.12
N GLN A 25 16.53 11.19 39.48
CA GLN A 25 16.38 9.77 39.24
C GLN A 25 16.81 9.46 37.80
N PRO A 26 17.64 8.42 37.57
CA PRO A 26 17.96 8.00 36.22
C PRO A 26 16.72 7.40 35.56
N LEU A 27 16.45 7.82 34.32
CA LEU A 27 15.43 7.25 33.44
C LEU A 27 15.71 5.75 33.25
N LYS A 28 15.06 4.90 34.04
CA LYS A 28 15.01 3.46 33.78
C LYS A 28 14.07 3.22 32.60
N GLY A 29 14.67 2.94 31.44
CA GLY A 29 13.97 2.52 30.23
C GLY A 29 13.08 1.30 30.49
N GLY A 30 11.78 1.51 30.39
CA GLY A 30 10.76 0.46 30.50
C GLY A 30 10.61 -0.31 29.19
N VAL A 31 11.50 -1.26 28.92
CA VAL A 31 11.33 -2.24 27.81
C VAL A 31 10.48 -3.46 28.26
N SER A 32 9.94 -3.44 29.48
CA SER A 32 9.24 -4.59 30.07
C SER A 32 7.71 -4.51 30.07
N GLU A 33 7.11 -3.32 29.92
CA GLU A 33 5.65 -3.13 30.02
C GLU A 33 4.92 -3.24 28.67
N TRP A 34 5.60 -3.02 27.54
CA TRP A 34 5.00 -3.13 26.19
C TRP A 34 4.65 -4.58 25.79
N ARG A 35 5.24 -5.58 26.46
CA ARG A 35 5.05 -7.00 26.15
C ARG A 35 3.67 -7.57 26.52
N LYS A 36 2.84 -6.85 27.28
CA LYS A 36 1.60 -7.42 27.86
C LYS A 36 0.32 -7.18 27.05
N THR A 37 0.33 -6.28 26.05
CA THR A 37 -0.91 -5.87 25.36
C THR A 37 -1.04 -6.36 23.92
N LEU A 38 -0.01 -6.96 23.32
CA LEU A 38 -0.14 -7.62 22.02
C LEU A 38 -0.47 -9.10 22.24
N ARG A 39 -1.73 -9.47 21.98
CA ARG A 39 -2.06 -10.84 21.58
C ARG A 39 -1.36 -11.08 20.23
N MET A 40 -0.08 -11.45 20.28
CA MET A 40 0.72 -11.71 19.10
C MET A 40 0.23 -12.99 18.44
N SER A 41 -0.17 -12.89 17.17
CA SER A 41 -0.48 -14.05 16.34
C SER A 41 0.74 -14.97 16.23
N PRO A 42 0.56 -16.30 16.29
CA PRO A 42 1.67 -17.25 16.12
C PRO A 42 2.34 -17.07 14.75
N GLY A 43 3.66 -16.81 14.73
CA GLY A 43 4.47 -16.71 13.51
C GLY A 43 5.20 -15.39 13.29
N TYR A 44 4.92 -14.35 14.08
CA TYR A 44 5.48 -13.01 13.90
C TYR A 44 7.00 -12.93 14.20
N SER A 45 7.80 -12.47 13.22
CA SER A 45 9.25 -12.28 13.40
C SER A 45 9.54 -10.96 14.12
N PHE A 46 10.02 -11.04 15.35
CA PHE A 46 10.41 -9.87 16.15
C PHE A 46 11.49 -8.99 15.48
N SER A 47 12.37 -9.58 14.66
CA SER A 47 13.44 -8.84 13.98
C SER A 47 12.93 -7.98 12.83
N ALA A 48 11.96 -8.47 12.05
CA ALA A 48 11.39 -7.75 10.92
C ALA A 48 10.62 -6.51 11.41
N GLU A 49 9.87 -6.66 12.49
CA GLU A 49 9.12 -5.54 13.07
C GLU A 49 10.05 -4.48 13.68
N ALA A 50 11.07 -4.91 14.44
CA ALA A 50 12.05 -3.98 14.99
C ALA A 50 12.79 -3.21 13.90
N ALA A 51 13.16 -3.88 12.80
CA ALA A 51 13.77 -3.23 11.64
C ALA A 51 12.82 -2.20 11.00
N ARG A 52 11.55 -2.58 10.78
CA ARG A 52 10.51 -1.67 10.26
C ARG A 52 10.34 -0.43 11.13
N GLN A 53 10.20 -0.61 12.44
CA GLN A 53 10.07 0.50 13.38
C GLN A 53 11.32 1.40 13.38
N SER A 54 12.52 0.81 13.30
CA SER A 54 13.76 1.57 13.18
C SER A 54 13.80 2.41 11.91
N ILE A 55 13.40 1.85 10.75
CA ILE A 55 13.35 2.61 9.48
C ILE A 55 12.34 3.77 9.60
N LEU A 56 11.15 3.50 10.14
CA LEU A 56 10.11 4.52 10.32
C LEU A 56 10.57 5.66 11.23
N GLN A 57 11.19 5.35 12.37
CA GLN A 57 11.65 6.36 13.33
C GLN A 57 12.79 7.24 12.78
N ASN A 58 13.64 6.68 11.92
CA ASN A 58 14.79 7.40 11.36
C ASN A 58 14.48 8.10 10.02
N ALA A 59 13.33 7.84 9.39
CA ALA A 59 12.97 8.49 8.14
C ALA A 59 12.81 10.02 8.34
N PRO A 60 13.33 10.87 7.43
CA PRO A 60 13.14 12.31 7.55
C PRO A 60 11.65 12.69 7.48
N PHE A 61 11.31 13.83 8.08
CA PHE A 61 9.98 14.42 7.89
C PHE A 61 9.95 15.19 6.57
N LEU A 62 8.89 15.00 5.81
CA LEU A 62 8.65 15.77 4.60
C LEU A 62 7.86 17.04 4.92
N PRO A 63 8.05 18.12 4.13
CA PRO A 63 7.13 19.25 4.18
C PRO A 63 5.71 18.81 3.74
N PRO A 64 4.67 19.64 3.93
CA PRO A 64 3.34 19.32 3.44
C PRO A 64 3.34 19.04 1.92
N ALA A 65 2.61 17.99 1.53
CA ALA A 65 2.43 17.62 0.13
C ALA A 65 1.81 18.77 -0.66
N ARG A 66 2.18 18.89 -1.93
CA ARG A 66 1.59 19.86 -2.87
C ARG A 66 1.15 19.13 -4.11
N GLU A 67 -0.10 19.33 -4.48
CA GLU A 67 -0.65 18.80 -5.72
C GLU A 67 0.13 19.34 -6.93
N ARG A 68 0.37 18.48 -7.92
CA ARG A 68 1.04 18.82 -9.17
C ARG A 68 0.35 18.13 -10.35
N SER A 69 0.15 18.89 -11.42
CA SER A 69 -0.25 18.30 -12.71
C SER A 69 0.96 17.69 -13.40
N VAL A 70 0.85 16.43 -13.83
CA VAL A 70 1.95 15.61 -14.34
C VAL A 70 1.57 15.01 -15.69
N SER A 71 2.21 15.42 -16.78
CA SER A 71 1.86 14.87 -18.10
C SER A 71 2.14 13.35 -18.20
N ALA A 72 1.42 12.64 -19.08
CA ALA A 72 1.72 11.23 -19.38
C ALA A 72 3.17 11.00 -19.84
N GLY A 73 3.83 12.02 -20.41
CA GLY A 73 5.26 11.97 -20.74
C GLY A 73 6.15 11.76 -19.52
N ILE A 74 5.80 12.33 -18.36
CA ILE A 74 6.56 12.14 -17.12
C ILE A 74 6.44 10.70 -16.63
N PHE A 75 5.23 10.12 -16.62
CA PHE A 75 5.02 8.71 -16.27
C PHE A 75 5.86 7.78 -17.15
N LYS A 76 5.83 7.99 -18.47
CA LYS A 76 6.61 7.19 -19.43
C LYS A 76 8.11 7.37 -19.24
N ASN A 77 8.58 8.59 -18.96
CA ASN A 77 10.00 8.85 -18.72
C ASN A 77 10.48 8.22 -17.41
N TRP A 78 9.68 8.31 -16.34
CA TRP A 78 9.97 7.60 -15.10
C TRP A 78 10.07 6.10 -15.35
N LEU A 79 9.10 5.50 -16.07
CA LEU A 79 9.10 4.07 -16.38
C LEU A 79 10.33 3.63 -17.20
N LYS A 80 10.74 4.44 -18.20
CA LYS A 80 11.96 4.17 -18.99
C LYS A 80 13.23 4.19 -18.14
N THR A 81 13.28 5.04 -17.12
CA THR A 81 14.42 5.14 -16.21
C THR A 81 14.41 4.02 -15.17
N SER A 82 13.26 3.72 -14.57
CA SER A 82 13.15 2.74 -13.48
C SER A 82 13.11 1.29 -13.97
N ASN A 83 12.50 1.03 -15.12
CA ASN A 83 12.35 -0.30 -15.71
C ASN A 83 12.60 -0.27 -17.24
N PRO A 84 13.84 0.00 -17.69
CA PRO A 84 14.15 0.20 -19.10
C PRO A 84 13.80 -1.00 -20.00
N GLN A 85 14.01 -2.23 -19.52
CA GLN A 85 13.69 -3.45 -20.26
C GLN A 85 12.18 -3.60 -20.47
N PHE A 86 11.39 -3.45 -19.40
CA PHE A 86 9.93 -3.47 -19.49
C PHE A 86 9.40 -2.34 -20.39
N ALA A 87 9.93 -1.12 -20.22
CA ALA A 87 9.56 0.03 -21.05
C ALA A 87 9.84 -0.20 -22.54
N ALA A 88 10.94 -0.89 -22.88
CA ALA A 88 11.23 -1.28 -24.25
C ALA A 88 10.26 -2.36 -24.76
N ALA A 89 9.96 -3.37 -23.95
CA ALA A 89 9.04 -4.45 -24.29
C ALA A 89 7.60 -3.98 -24.53
N LEU A 90 7.16 -2.89 -23.90
CA LEU A 90 5.85 -2.28 -24.15
C LEU A 90 5.64 -1.86 -25.61
N ALA A 91 6.71 -1.52 -26.33
CA ALA A 91 6.62 -1.07 -27.72
C ALA A 91 6.52 -2.22 -28.73
N THR A 92 6.92 -3.44 -28.37
CA THR A 92 7.14 -4.53 -29.33
C THR A 92 6.51 -5.86 -28.94
N ASN A 93 6.43 -6.18 -27.64
CA ASN A 93 6.22 -7.55 -27.18
C ASN A 93 4.97 -7.71 -26.30
N ILE A 94 4.65 -6.70 -25.48
CA ILE A 94 3.57 -6.79 -24.50
C ILE A 94 2.22 -6.49 -25.15
N LYS A 95 1.28 -7.43 -25.01
CA LYS A 95 -0.05 -7.36 -25.61
C LYS A 95 -1.12 -6.99 -24.58
N LYS A 96 -2.25 -6.48 -25.10
CA LYS A 96 -3.41 -6.12 -24.27
C LYS A 96 -4.01 -7.31 -23.52
N ASP A 97 -3.83 -8.53 -24.01
CA ASP A 97 -4.33 -9.77 -23.40
C ASP A 97 -3.34 -10.43 -22.42
N GLU A 98 -2.33 -9.69 -21.96
CA GLU A 98 -1.42 -10.12 -20.88
C GLU A 98 -1.67 -9.38 -19.55
N ILE A 99 -2.44 -8.28 -19.56
CA ILE A 99 -2.80 -7.50 -18.38
C ILE A 99 -4.32 -7.29 -18.39
N LEU A 100 -5.00 -7.78 -17.36
CA LEU A 100 -6.44 -7.66 -17.21
C LEU A 100 -6.78 -6.77 -16.02
N GLU A 101 -7.54 -5.71 -16.28
CA GLU A 101 -8.15 -4.87 -15.26
C GLU A 101 -9.61 -5.25 -15.07
N ILE A 102 -9.99 -5.46 -13.82
CA ILE A 102 -11.37 -5.66 -13.38
C ILE A 102 -11.84 -4.36 -12.77
N LYS A 103 -12.64 -3.61 -13.53
CA LYS A 103 -13.07 -2.27 -13.13
C LYS A 103 -13.99 -2.36 -11.91
N GLY A 104 -13.64 -1.61 -10.87
CA GLY A 104 -14.42 -1.43 -9.66
C GLY A 104 -15.28 -0.17 -9.71
N SER A 105 -15.95 0.16 -8.62
CA SER A 105 -16.79 1.36 -8.54
C SER A 105 -15.99 2.63 -8.25
N TRP A 106 -14.84 2.52 -7.58
CA TRP A 106 -14.19 3.68 -6.94
C TRP A 106 -12.77 3.97 -7.42
N ASP A 107 -12.08 3.00 -8.02
CA ASP A 107 -10.75 3.16 -8.62
C ASP A 107 -10.81 3.05 -10.15
N ASP A 108 -9.85 3.65 -10.86
CA ASP A 108 -9.68 3.53 -12.32
C ASP A 108 -8.22 3.22 -12.67
N SER A 109 -7.72 2.04 -12.29
CA SER A 109 -6.32 1.66 -12.51
C SER A 109 -5.88 1.80 -13.97
N GLY A 110 -6.80 1.55 -14.90
CA GLY A 110 -6.54 1.70 -16.33
C GLY A 110 -6.21 3.13 -16.74
N HIS A 111 -6.58 4.17 -15.99
CA HIS A 111 -6.09 5.52 -16.23
C HIS A 111 -4.57 5.61 -16.08
N ILE A 112 -4.01 5.04 -15.01
CA ILE A 112 -2.57 5.02 -14.80
C ILE A 112 -1.87 4.11 -15.81
N LEU A 113 -2.46 2.95 -16.15
CA LEU A 113 -1.95 2.09 -17.21
C LEU A 113 -1.86 2.85 -18.55
N ARG A 114 -2.89 3.63 -18.92
CA ARG A 114 -2.86 4.50 -20.12
C ARG A 114 -1.77 5.57 -20.02
N SER A 115 -1.63 6.23 -18.88
CA SER A 115 -0.60 7.26 -18.66
C SER A 115 0.82 6.70 -18.77
N LEU A 116 1.05 5.46 -18.31
CA LEU A 116 2.31 4.73 -18.45
C LEU A 116 2.52 4.15 -19.86
N GLY A 117 1.47 4.09 -20.69
CA GLY A 117 1.51 3.43 -22.00
C GLY A 117 1.49 1.91 -21.94
N ILE A 118 1.02 1.33 -20.83
CA ILE A 118 0.90 -0.11 -20.64
C ILE A 118 -0.39 -0.58 -21.33
N PRO A 119 -0.32 -1.52 -22.29
CA PRO A 119 -1.50 -2.08 -22.92
C PRO A 119 -2.21 -3.04 -21.95
N TYR A 120 -3.53 -2.98 -21.90
CA TYR A 120 -4.35 -3.81 -21.03
C TYR A 120 -5.73 -4.04 -21.63
N THR A 121 -6.41 -5.06 -21.11
CA THR A 121 -7.83 -5.34 -21.35
C THR A 121 -8.62 -4.97 -20.10
N ARG A 122 -9.79 -4.34 -20.27
CA ARG A 122 -10.71 -4.03 -19.17
C ARG A 122 -11.98 -4.82 -19.31
N ILE A 123 -12.45 -5.40 -18.20
CA ILE A 123 -13.77 -6.02 -18.09
C ILE A 123 -14.47 -5.63 -16.78
N GLY A 124 -15.77 -5.90 -16.70
CA GLY A 124 -16.52 -5.86 -15.44
C GLY A 124 -16.30 -7.11 -14.59
N ALA A 125 -16.58 -7.02 -13.30
CA ALA A 125 -16.42 -8.12 -12.35
C ALA A 125 -17.28 -9.36 -12.68
N ASP A 126 -18.43 -9.16 -13.32
CA ASP A 126 -19.38 -10.19 -13.76
C ASP A 126 -18.87 -11.06 -14.92
N ALA A 127 -17.88 -10.56 -15.66
CA ALA A 127 -17.25 -11.27 -16.77
C ALA A 127 -16.08 -12.16 -16.33
N LEU A 128 -15.42 -11.85 -15.21
CA LEU A 128 -14.17 -12.50 -14.80
C LEU A 128 -14.28 -14.02 -14.68
N ALA A 129 -15.40 -14.53 -14.14
CA ALA A 129 -15.62 -15.97 -14.00
C ALA A 129 -15.59 -16.74 -15.34
N ARG A 130 -15.84 -16.05 -16.47
CA ARG A 130 -15.85 -16.63 -17.83
C ARG A 130 -14.63 -16.22 -18.65
N THR A 131 -13.75 -15.38 -18.12
CA THR A 131 -12.59 -14.89 -18.85
C THR A 131 -11.44 -15.89 -18.74
N PRO A 132 -10.85 -16.34 -19.87
CA PRO A 132 -9.69 -17.20 -19.85
C PRO A 132 -8.45 -16.43 -19.35
N LEU A 133 -7.88 -16.88 -18.25
CA LEU A 133 -6.67 -16.31 -17.64
C LEU A 133 -5.31 -16.89 -18.09
N PRO A 134 -5.16 -18.04 -18.80
CA PRO A 134 -3.82 -18.59 -19.12
C PRO A 134 -2.88 -17.69 -19.92
N LYS A 135 -3.39 -16.68 -20.64
CA LYS A 135 -2.58 -15.69 -21.36
C LYS A 135 -2.25 -14.45 -20.52
N MET A 136 -2.99 -14.25 -19.43
CA MET A 136 -2.79 -13.13 -18.54
C MET A 136 -1.54 -13.39 -17.69
N ARG A 137 -0.78 -12.33 -17.46
CA ARG A 137 0.37 -12.32 -16.55
C ARG A 137 0.03 -11.52 -15.30
N VAL A 138 -0.75 -10.46 -15.48
CA VAL A 138 -1.19 -9.58 -14.39
C VAL A 138 -2.71 -9.45 -14.38
N LEU A 139 -3.30 -9.56 -13.20
CA LEU A 139 -4.67 -9.20 -12.89
C LEU A 139 -4.68 -8.01 -11.94
N VAL A 140 -5.47 -6.98 -12.26
CA VAL A 140 -5.69 -5.80 -11.42
C VAL A 140 -7.16 -5.79 -10.98
N ILE A 141 -7.40 -5.82 -9.67
CA ILE A 141 -8.75 -5.75 -9.08
C ILE A 141 -8.91 -4.38 -8.41
N ASP A 142 -9.70 -3.52 -9.04
CA ASP A 142 -10.00 -2.19 -8.55
C ASP A 142 -10.98 -2.20 -7.37
N CYS A 143 -10.84 -1.20 -6.50
CA CYS A 143 -11.74 -0.96 -5.38
C CYS A 143 -13.23 -0.94 -5.79
N GLY A 144 -14.04 -1.72 -5.06
CA GLY A 144 -15.48 -1.83 -5.29
C GLY A 144 -15.89 -2.88 -6.34
N ALA A 145 -14.97 -3.72 -6.83
CA ALA A 145 -15.34 -4.86 -7.67
C ALA A 145 -16.14 -5.91 -6.88
N ASN A 146 -17.35 -6.25 -7.33
CA ASN A 146 -18.18 -7.28 -6.72
C ASN A 146 -17.92 -8.65 -7.38
N LEU A 147 -17.15 -9.50 -6.72
CA LEU A 147 -16.66 -10.77 -7.26
C LEU A 147 -17.57 -11.94 -6.86
N SER A 148 -17.96 -12.77 -7.84
CA SER A 148 -18.62 -14.05 -7.56
C SER A 148 -17.66 -15.07 -6.94
N LEU A 149 -18.19 -16.14 -6.36
CA LEU A 149 -17.37 -17.23 -5.81
C LEU A 149 -16.51 -17.90 -6.90
N GLU A 150 -17.05 -18.05 -8.11
CA GLU A 150 -16.33 -18.58 -9.26
C GLU A 150 -15.19 -17.65 -9.67
N ALA A 151 -15.43 -16.34 -9.68
CA ALA A 151 -14.39 -15.35 -9.95
C ALA A 151 -13.26 -15.43 -8.91
N GLN A 152 -13.61 -15.52 -7.61
CA GLN A 152 -12.64 -15.69 -6.53
C GLN A 152 -11.80 -16.97 -6.69
N ARG A 153 -12.42 -18.09 -7.07
CA ARG A 153 -11.71 -19.34 -7.36
C ARG A 153 -10.77 -19.20 -8.55
N SER A 154 -11.19 -18.52 -9.62
CA SER A 154 -10.34 -18.25 -10.78
C SER A 154 -9.13 -17.38 -10.43
N ILE A 155 -9.32 -16.36 -9.58
CA ILE A 155 -8.22 -15.51 -9.07
C ILE A 155 -7.23 -16.34 -8.26
N ASN A 156 -7.71 -17.12 -7.29
CA ASN A 156 -6.85 -17.97 -6.48
C ASN A 156 -6.02 -18.92 -7.35
N LYS A 157 -6.69 -19.61 -8.31
CA LYS A 157 -6.01 -20.51 -9.25
C LYS A 157 -4.95 -19.77 -10.07
N PHE A 158 -5.32 -18.65 -10.68
CA PHE A 158 -4.42 -17.82 -11.48
C PHE A 158 -3.14 -17.45 -10.72
N VAL A 159 -3.25 -16.95 -9.49
CA VAL A 159 -2.08 -16.60 -8.69
C VAL A 159 -1.29 -17.85 -8.31
N SER A 160 -1.94 -18.93 -7.88
CA SER A 160 -1.26 -20.17 -7.51
C SER A 160 -0.41 -20.77 -8.66
N GLU A 161 -0.83 -20.53 -9.91
CA GLU A 161 -0.18 -21.02 -11.13
C GLU A 161 0.91 -20.08 -11.67
N GLY A 162 1.12 -18.90 -11.07
CA GLY A 162 2.19 -17.97 -11.46
C GLY A 162 1.73 -16.56 -11.80
N GLY A 163 0.41 -16.30 -11.76
CA GLY A 163 -0.16 -15.00 -12.04
C GLY A 163 0.16 -13.95 -10.98
N PHE A 164 0.28 -12.69 -11.41
CA PHE A 164 0.50 -11.54 -10.53
C PHE A 164 -0.83 -10.83 -10.27
N LEU A 165 -1.17 -10.61 -9.01
CA LEU A 165 -2.42 -9.95 -8.61
C LEU A 165 -2.14 -8.62 -7.91
N LEU A 166 -2.61 -7.52 -8.49
CA LEU A 166 -2.68 -6.22 -7.85
C LEU A 166 -4.11 -5.97 -7.37
N THR A 167 -4.28 -5.51 -6.13
CA THR A 167 -5.59 -5.16 -5.56
C THR A 167 -5.54 -3.80 -4.87
N THR A 168 -6.65 -3.07 -4.90
CA THR A 168 -6.75 -1.76 -4.23
C THR A 168 -7.91 -1.70 -3.24
N ASP A 169 -7.61 -1.11 -2.08
CA ASP A 169 -8.56 -0.72 -1.05
C ASP A 169 -9.59 -1.81 -0.66
N TRP A 170 -10.88 -1.63 -0.95
CA TRP A 170 -11.95 -2.58 -0.54
C TRP A 170 -11.83 -3.97 -1.19
N ALA A 171 -10.93 -4.13 -2.16
CA ALA A 171 -10.52 -5.45 -2.62
C ALA A 171 -9.86 -6.29 -1.50
N LEU A 172 -9.45 -5.69 -0.39
CA LEU A 172 -9.00 -6.42 0.80
C LEU A 172 -10.05 -7.45 1.27
N ASP A 173 -11.28 -7.00 1.53
CA ASP A 173 -12.35 -7.90 1.96
C ASP A 173 -13.08 -8.59 0.81
N ALA A 174 -13.23 -7.91 -0.33
CA ALA A 174 -13.98 -8.43 -1.47
C ALA A 174 -13.19 -9.47 -2.29
N CYS A 175 -11.86 -9.40 -2.26
CA CYS A 175 -10.96 -10.26 -3.03
C CYS A 175 -9.94 -10.99 -2.16
N LEU A 176 -9.07 -10.28 -1.43
CA LEU A 176 -7.93 -10.93 -0.77
C LEU A 176 -8.34 -11.91 0.32
N ARG A 177 -9.22 -11.49 1.24
CA ARG A 177 -9.69 -12.34 2.33
C ARG A 177 -10.35 -13.64 1.83
N PRO A 178 -11.27 -13.64 0.86
CA PRO A 178 -11.84 -14.88 0.34
C PRO A 178 -10.90 -15.68 -0.57
N CYS A 179 -10.02 -15.04 -1.34
CA CYS A 179 -9.11 -15.75 -2.25
C CYS A 179 -7.87 -16.32 -1.54
N PHE A 180 -7.38 -15.68 -0.48
CA PHE A 180 -6.15 -16.03 0.23
C PHE A 180 -6.35 -15.99 1.75
N PRO A 181 -7.22 -16.86 2.28
CA PRO A 181 -7.57 -16.85 3.69
C PRO A 181 -6.33 -17.04 4.57
N GLY A 182 -6.23 -16.25 5.64
CA GLY A 182 -5.14 -16.33 6.63
C GLY A 182 -3.89 -15.52 6.31
N TYR A 183 -3.84 -14.78 5.18
CA TYR A 183 -2.72 -13.88 4.88
C TYR A 183 -2.89 -12.50 5.49
N VAL A 184 -4.00 -11.85 5.18
CA VAL A 184 -4.36 -10.50 5.62
C VAL A 184 -5.86 -10.42 5.89
N ALA A 185 -6.27 -9.44 6.67
CA ALA A 185 -7.68 -9.12 6.89
C ALA A 185 -7.89 -7.62 7.13
N TRP A 186 -9.11 -7.14 6.92
CA TRP A 186 -9.52 -5.83 7.42
C TRP A 186 -9.55 -5.84 8.95
N ASN A 187 -8.96 -4.82 9.57
CA ASN A 187 -8.86 -4.74 11.03
C ASN A 187 -10.00 -3.98 11.71
N GLY A 188 -11.04 -3.62 10.95
CA GLY A 188 -12.17 -2.82 11.43
C GLY A 188 -11.96 -1.30 11.32
N GLY A 189 -10.75 -0.86 10.97
CA GLY A 189 -10.38 0.55 10.84
C GLY A 189 -10.56 1.12 9.43
N TYR A 190 -10.79 2.42 9.36
CA TYR A 190 -10.97 3.15 8.11
C TYR A 190 -10.10 4.42 8.11
N THR A 191 -9.55 4.77 6.95
CA THR A 191 -8.84 6.03 6.75
C THR A 191 -9.79 7.21 6.63
N ARG A 192 -9.23 8.42 6.79
CA ARG A 192 -9.88 9.68 6.42
C ARG A 192 -9.33 10.16 5.08
N SER A 193 -10.01 11.14 4.48
CA SER A 193 -9.51 11.81 3.28
C SER A 193 -8.35 12.74 3.65
N GLU A 194 -7.13 12.35 3.30
CA GLU A 194 -5.92 13.07 3.64
C GLU A 194 -4.71 12.60 2.83
N VAL A 195 -3.58 13.29 2.99
CA VAL A 195 -2.29 12.87 2.45
C VAL A 195 -1.35 12.61 3.62
N VAL A 196 -0.91 11.36 3.77
CA VAL A 196 -0.03 10.94 4.86
C VAL A 196 1.41 10.79 4.39
N ASP A 197 2.33 10.73 5.35
CA ASP A 197 3.69 10.29 5.09
C ASP A 197 3.74 8.81 4.72
N ALA A 198 4.64 8.43 3.83
CA ALA A 198 4.80 7.05 3.40
C ALA A 198 6.27 6.68 3.31
N VAL A 199 6.65 5.67 4.08
CA VAL A 199 8.03 5.21 4.23
C VAL A 199 8.13 3.79 3.69
N ALA A 200 8.99 3.59 2.69
CA ALA A 200 9.38 2.26 2.23
C ALA A 200 10.13 1.53 3.35
N VAL A 201 9.61 0.36 3.71
CA VAL A 201 10.14 -0.52 4.77
C VAL A 201 10.30 -1.97 4.32
N GLY A 202 9.81 -2.31 3.12
CA GLY A 202 9.89 -3.64 2.53
C GLY A 202 11.32 -4.08 2.21
N GLN A 203 11.52 -5.40 2.18
CA GLN A 203 12.85 -5.97 1.96
C GLN A 203 13.16 -6.18 0.48
N ASP A 204 12.13 -6.53 -0.30
CA ASP A 204 12.28 -6.77 -1.73
C ASP A 204 12.49 -5.46 -2.51
N GLN A 205 13.73 -5.25 -2.96
CA GLN A 205 14.15 -4.05 -3.67
C GLN A 205 13.52 -3.92 -5.06
N THR A 206 12.90 -4.98 -5.60
CA THR A 206 12.23 -4.90 -6.90
C THR A 206 11.06 -3.92 -6.89
N PHE A 207 10.38 -3.76 -5.75
CA PHE A 207 9.30 -2.78 -5.57
C PHE A 207 9.77 -1.33 -5.56
N PHE A 208 11.05 -1.08 -5.24
CA PHE A 208 11.58 0.27 -4.98
C PHE A 208 12.51 0.79 -6.08
N LYS A 209 12.51 0.16 -7.26
CA LYS A 209 13.27 0.66 -8.43
C LYS A 209 12.83 2.07 -8.81
N GLY A 210 13.79 3.01 -8.81
CA GLY A 210 13.54 4.41 -9.15
C GLY A 210 12.55 5.10 -8.19
N ILE A 211 12.51 4.65 -6.93
CA ILE A 211 11.70 5.24 -5.86
C ILE A 211 12.60 5.89 -4.82
N ASP A 212 12.24 7.12 -4.45
CA ASP A 212 12.78 7.78 -3.27
C ASP A 212 11.78 7.70 -2.11
N SER A 213 12.29 7.36 -0.94
CA SER A 213 11.55 7.24 0.32
C SER A 213 12.25 8.08 1.41
N PRO A 214 11.50 8.77 2.28
CA PRO A 214 10.04 8.81 2.38
C PRO A 214 9.39 9.62 1.25
N ALA A 215 8.09 9.39 1.05
CA ALA A 215 7.22 10.08 0.10
C ALA A 215 5.84 10.37 0.73
N TYR A 216 4.87 10.70 -0.12
CA TYR A 216 3.48 10.95 0.27
C TYR A 216 2.57 9.83 -0.22
N TRP A 217 1.42 9.69 0.43
CA TRP A 217 0.36 8.77 0.03
C TRP A 217 -1.01 9.40 0.29
N LYS A 218 -1.76 9.66 -0.77
CA LYS A 218 -3.14 10.13 -0.62
C LYS A 218 -4.06 8.95 -0.29
N LEU A 219 -4.92 9.18 0.70
CA LEU A 219 -5.97 8.28 1.13
C LEU A 219 -7.33 8.91 0.87
N GLU A 220 -8.28 8.07 0.50
CA GLU A 220 -9.68 8.41 0.45
C GLU A 220 -10.33 8.24 1.83
N GLU A 221 -11.49 8.88 2.00
CA GLU A 221 -12.35 8.55 3.13
C GLU A 221 -12.82 7.10 3.00
N LYS A 222 -12.67 6.33 4.09
CA LYS A 222 -13.09 4.93 4.21
C LYS A 222 -12.26 3.92 3.41
N SER A 223 -10.98 4.17 3.16
CA SER A 223 -10.11 3.05 2.77
C SER A 223 -9.90 2.08 3.93
N GLN A 224 -9.90 0.77 3.64
CA GLN A 224 -9.82 -0.29 4.63
C GLN A 224 -8.40 -0.43 5.18
N LEU A 225 -8.24 -0.35 6.50
CA LEU A 225 -6.96 -0.59 7.16
C LEU A 225 -6.70 -2.08 7.36
N VAL A 226 -5.47 -2.51 7.05
CA VAL A 226 -5.13 -3.92 6.96
C VAL A 226 -4.38 -4.43 8.19
N GLN A 227 -4.71 -5.65 8.60
CA GLN A 227 -3.93 -6.46 9.53
C GLN A 227 -3.24 -7.60 8.79
N VAL A 228 -1.96 -7.77 9.05
CA VAL A 228 -1.19 -8.95 8.62
C VAL A 228 -1.46 -10.11 9.59
N ILE A 229 -1.82 -11.27 9.02
CA ILE A 229 -2.06 -12.51 9.77
C ILE A 229 -0.89 -13.48 9.55
N ASN A 230 -0.44 -13.63 8.31
CA ASN A 230 0.64 -14.54 7.95
C ASN A 230 2.00 -13.82 7.94
N PRO A 231 3.03 -14.34 8.62
CA PRO A 231 4.37 -13.74 8.62
C PRO A 231 5.09 -13.78 7.27
N ALA A 232 4.59 -14.54 6.29
CA ALA A 232 5.11 -14.53 4.92
C ALA A 232 4.73 -13.26 4.13
N VAL A 233 3.90 -12.38 4.70
CA VAL A 233 3.57 -11.10 4.09
C VAL A 233 4.70 -10.10 4.34
N ASP A 234 5.26 -9.56 3.26
CA ASP A 234 6.18 -8.44 3.29
C ASP A 234 5.39 -7.13 3.35
N VAL A 235 5.65 -6.33 4.37
CA VAL A 235 5.07 -4.99 4.49
C VAL A 235 5.98 -4.04 3.74
N LEU A 236 5.47 -3.45 2.66
CA LEU A 236 6.27 -2.64 1.75
C LEU A 236 6.37 -1.19 2.20
N VAL A 237 5.24 -0.61 2.63
CA VAL A 237 5.15 0.83 2.95
C VAL A 237 4.31 1.03 4.20
N CYS A 238 4.78 1.93 5.07
CA CYS A 238 4.07 2.34 6.27
C CYS A 238 4.01 3.86 6.41
N SER A 239 2.99 4.35 7.12
CA SER A 239 2.83 5.74 7.53
C SER A 239 3.01 5.90 9.03
N ARG A 240 3.85 6.85 9.45
CA ARG A 240 3.99 7.20 10.88
C ARG A 240 2.75 7.88 11.41
N GLN A 241 2.03 8.61 10.57
CA GLN A 241 0.76 9.19 10.94
C GLN A 241 -0.27 8.09 11.23
N LEU A 242 -0.48 7.17 10.29
CA LEU A 242 -1.45 6.10 10.49
C LEU A 242 -1.08 5.16 11.62
N LEU A 243 0.19 4.99 11.99
CA LEU A 243 0.57 4.21 13.19
C LEU A 243 -0.20 4.61 14.45
N ARG A 244 -0.61 5.89 14.57
CA ARG A 244 -1.34 6.40 15.74
C ARG A 244 -2.86 6.25 15.62
N GLU A 245 -3.36 6.15 14.39
CA GLU A 245 -4.79 6.18 14.07
C GLU A 245 -5.34 4.78 13.74
N ASP A 246 -4.48 3.91 13.23
CA ASP A 246 -4.74 2.52 12.91
C ASP A 246 -5.03 1.72 14.19
N PRO A 247 -6.19 1.02 14.29
CA PRO A 247 -6.50 0.15 15.42
C PRO A 247 -5.42 -0.90 15.72
N SER A 248 -4.73 -1.39 14.69
CA SER A 248 -3.63 -2.35 14.84
C SER A 248 -2.27 -1.68 15.10
N GLN A 249 -2.19 -0.35 15.04
CA GLN A 249 -0.95 0.43 15.18
C GLN A 249 0.16 -0.04 14.24
N THR A 250 -0.21 -0.41 13.01
CA THR A 250 0.74 -0.89 11.99
C THR A 250 1.00 0.12 10.89
N GLY A 251 0.04 1.01 10.63
CA GLY A 251 0.16 2.09 9.65
C GLY A 251 0.48 1.60 8.24
N ILE A 252 0.08 0.37 7.89
CA ILE A 252 0.41 -0.26 6.60
C ILE A 252 -0.32 0.45 5.47
N LEU A 253 0.41 0.78 4.41
CA LEU A 253 -0.10 1.38 3.17
C LEU A 253 0.02 0.44 1.97
N ALA A 254 1.03 -0.42 1.96
CA ALA A 254 1.20 -1.45 0.93
C ALA A 254 1.85 -2.70 1.50
N LEU A 255 1.47 -3.86 0.95
CA LEU A 255 2.04 -5.16 1.31
C LEU A 255 2.07 -6.10 0.10
N SER A 256 2.94 -7.09 0.16
CA SER A 256 3.02 -8.15 -0.83
C SER A 256 3.23 -9.51 -0.19
N PHE A 257 2.78 -10.57 -0.85
CA PHE A 257 3.11 -11.94 -0.47
C PHE A 257 3.11 -12.84 -1.70
N HIS A 258 3.87 -13.93 -1.61
CA HIS A 258 3.83 -15.00 -2.59
C HIS A 258 2.70 -15.98 -2.27
N PHE A 259 2.06 -16.52 -3.31
CA PHE A 259 1.06 -17.58 -3.18
C PHE A 259 1.19 -18.56 -4.33
N GLY A 260 1.55 -19.82 -4.02
CA GLY A 260 1.95 -20.78 -5.04
C GLY A 260 3.16 -20.26 -5.81
N LYS A 261 3.04 -20.18 -7.15
CA LYS A 261 4.08 -19.65 -8.03
C LYS A 261 3.95 -18.15 -8.31
N GLY A 262 2.84 -17.53 -7.92
CA GLY A 262 2.54 -16.12 -8.20
C GLY A 262 2.77 -15.21 -7.02
N GLN A 263 2.41 -13.95 -7.20
CA GLN A 263 2.61 -12.90 -6.22
C GLN A 263 1.39 -11.98 -6.14
N VAL A 264 1.11 -11.49 -4.95
CA VAL A 264 0.02 -10.56 -4.66
C VAL A 264 0.62 -9.25 -4.16
N LEU A 265 0.10 -8.12 -4.65
CA LEU A 265 0.32 -6.77 -4.14
C LEU A 265 -1.03 -6.17 -3.74
N HIS A 266 -1.06 -5.58 -2.55
CA HIS A 266 -2.21 -4.83 -2.06
C HIS A 266 -1.83 -3.40 -1.70
N LEU A 267 -2.67 -2.45 -2.11
CA LEU A 267 -2.55 -1.04 -1.78
C LEU A 267 -3.74 -0.61 -0.93
N VAL A 268 -3.48 0.06 0.19
CA VAL A 268 -4.50 0.82 0.92
C VAL A 268 -4.76 2.13 0.16
N GLY A 269 -6.01 2.39 -0.19
CA GLY A 269 -6.39 3.45 -1.12
C GLY A 269 -6.22 3.06 -2.59
N HIS A 270 -6.57 3.98 -3.48
CA HIS A 270 -6.64 3.70 -4.92
C HIS A 270 -5.30 3.84 -5.66
N PHE A 271 -5.13 3.08 -6.75
CA PHE A 271 -3.96 3.16 -7.64
C PHE A 271 -3.99 4.43 -8.50
N ASP A 272 -5.16 4.82 -9.02
CA ASP A 272 -5.31 6.06 -9.77
C ASP A 272 -5.24 7.29 -8.86
N ASN A 273 -6.27 7.45 -8.02
CA ASN A 273 -6.50 8.52 -7.04
C ASN A 273 -6.07 9.93 -7.50
N ASN A 274 -6.17 10.19 -8.80
CA ASN A 274 -6.30 11.55 -9.28
C ASN A 274 -7.63 12.11 -8.75
N PRO A 275 -7.72 13.41 -8.41
CA PRO A 275 -8.95 14.02 -7.94
C PRO A 275 -10.14 13.71 -8.87
N ALA A 276 -11.28 13.29 -8.31
CA ALA A 276 -12.44 12.89 -9.08
C ALA A 276 -12.86 13.98 -10.09
N GLY A 277 -13.03 13.59 -11.35
CA GLY A 277 -13.39 14.50 -12.46
C GLY A 277 -12.21 15.09 -13.23
N ALA A 278 -10.97 14.79 -12.82
CA ALA A 278 -9.78 15.22 -13.54
C ALA A 278 -9.48 14.27 -14.71
N PHE A 279 -9.76 14.71 -15.94
CA PHE A 279 -9.05 14.21 -17.14
C PHE A 279 -7.56 14.63 -17.13
N THR A 280 -7.13 15.29 -16.05
CA THR A 280 -5.77 15.72 -15.80
C THR A 280 -5.12 14.73 -14.84
N ASN A 281 -3.88 14.38 -15.13
CA ASN A 281 -3.00 13.64 -14.22
C ASN A 281 -2.55 14.56 -13.07
N SER A 282 -3.50 15.04 -12.25
CA SER A 282 -3.20 15.86 -11.09
C SER A 282 -2.86 14.97 -9.92
N LEU A 283 -1.57 14.86 -9.60
CA LEU A 283 -1.09 14.07 -8.50
C LEU A 283 -1.15 14.90 -7.20
N PRO A 284 -1.97 14.50 -6.22
CA PRO A 284 -2.04 15.17 -4.92
C PRO A 284 -0.87 14.80 -4.00
N ASP A 285 -0.20 13.69 -4.29
CA ASP A 285 0.87 13.07 -3.51
C ASP A 285 2.12 12.75 -4.37
N PRO A 286 2.63 13.68 -5.20
CA PRO A 286 3.80 13.42 -6.02
C PRO A 286 5.01 13.23 -5.11
N SER A 287 5.75 12.13 -5.27
CA SER A 287 6.96 11.93 -4.49
C SER A 287 7.97 13.04 -4.82
N PRO A 288 8.69 13.59 -3.82
CA PRO A 288 9.51 14.80 -3.97
C PRO A 288 10.47 14.79 -5.17
N ASN A 289 11.03 13.62 -5.49
CA ASN A 289 12.14 13.48 -6.44
C ASN A 289 11.81 12.68 -7.71
N ILE A 290 10.76 11.85 -7.69
CA ILE A 290 10.42 10.95 -8.82
C ILE A 290 9.21 11.43 -9.62
N VAL A 291 8.53 12.49 -9.14
CA VAL A 291 7.43 13.21 -9.81
C VAL A 291 6.14 12.38 -10.04
N VAL A 292 6.19 11.06 -9.92
CA VAL A 292 5.04 10.15 -9.75
C VAL A 292 4.76 9.90 -8.26
N SER A 293 3.57 9.39 -7.91
CA SER A 293 3.28 9.00 -6.52
C SER A 293 3.97 7.67 -6.15
N LEU A 294 4.25 7.47 -4.86
CA LEU A 294 4.92 6.27 -4.35
C LEU A 294 4.14 4.99 -4.69
N ARG A 295 2.83 4.99 -4.45
CA ARG A 295 1.94 3.87 -4.79
C ARG A 295 1.97 3.50 -6.27
N GLN A 296 2.01 4.51 -7.15
CA GLN A 296 1.98 4.28 -8.59
C GLN A 296 3.30 3.66 -9.03
N ALA A 297 4.41 4.12 -8.46
CA ALA A 297 5.71 3.55 -8.70
C ALA A 297 5.80 2.09 -8.23
N ILE A 298 5.33 1.77 -7.01
CA ILE A 298 5.32 0.40 -6.47
C ILE A 298 4.45 -0.53 -7.33
N ALA A 299 3.22 -0.11 -7.65
CA ALA A 299 2.32 -0.88 -8.50
C ALA A 299 2.91 -1.14 -9.89
N THR A 300 3.56 -0.12 -10.46
CA THR A 300 4.20 -0.26 -11.78
C THR A 300 5.41 -1.19 -11.73
N ASN A 301 6.24 -1.11 -10.68
CA ASN A 301 7.37 -2.01 -10.48
C ASN A 301 6.90 -3.46 -10.31
N PHE A 302 5.80 -3.68 -9.59
CA PHE A 302 5.17 -4.98 -9.47
C PHE A 302 4.69 -5.53 -10.83
N ILE A 303 3.99 -4.71 -11.62
CA ILE A 303 3.58 -5.08 -12.99
C ILE A 303 4.81 -5.43 -13.83
N ALA A 304 5.85 -4.61 -13.82
CA ALA A 304 7.07 -4.86 -14.58
C ALA A 304 7.77 -6.17 -14.16
N SER A 305 7.75 -6.50 -12.87
CA SER A 305 8.36 -7.73 -12.35
C SER A 305 7.67 -9.00 -12.86
N ALA A 306 6.34 -8.96 -13.05
CA ALA A 306 5.59 -10.05 -13.67
C ALA A 306 6.10 -10.37 -15.08
N PHE A 307 6.66 -9.37 -15.77
CA PHE A 307 7.22 -9.49 -17.11
C PHE A 307 8.64 -10.05 -17.13
N ALA A 308 9.46 -9.69 -16.15
CA ALA A 308 10.82 -10.21 -15.99
C ALA A 308 10.86 -11.70 -15.58
N GLN A 309 9.94 -12.17 -14.73
CA GLN A 309 9.96 -13.54 -14.23
C GLN A 309 9.68 -14.61 -15.31
N ASN A 310 8.84 -14.33 -16.31
CA ASN A 310 8.65 -15.33 -17.38
C ASN A 310 9.79 -15.34 -18.40
N GLU A 311 10.53 -14.25 -18.59
CA GLU A 311 11.73 -14.31 -19.45
C GLU A 311 12.74 -15.30 -18.87
N THR A 312 12.89 -15.35 -17.55
CA THR A 312 13.74 -16.33 -16.87
C THR A 312 13.18 -17.76 -16.94
N ASN A 313 11.85 -17.93 -16.83
CA ASN A 313 11.24 -19.26 -16.94
C ASN A 313 11.29 -19.81 -18.39
N ASP A 314 11.06 -18.97 -19.39
CA ASP A 314 11.11 -19.34 -20.81
C ASP A 314 12.55 -19.69 -21.24
N GLN A 315 13.55 -18.96 -20.73
CA GLN A 315 14.97 -19.29 -20.95
C GLN A 315 15.40 -20.58 -20.25
N ALA A 316 14.88 -20.88 -19.05
CA ALA A 316 15.16 -22.12 -18.35
C ALA A 316 14.59 -23.35 -19.07
N VAL A 317 13.38 -23.24 -19.63
CA VAL A 317 12.76 -24.32 -20.42
C VAL A 317 13.48 -24.53 -21.76
N ALA A 318 13.95 -23.46 -22.41
CA ALA A 318 14.70 -23.57 -23.67
C ALA A 318 16.07 -24.27 -23.51
N HIS A 319 16.69 -24.18 -22.33
CA HIS A 319 17.97 -24.84 -22.08
C HIS A 319 17.83 -26.35 -21.79
N ASP A 320 16.73 -26.77 -21.16
CA ASP A 320 16.48 -28.18 -20.82
C ASP A 320 16.01 -29.01 -22.04
N GLY A 321 15.44 -28.36 -23.07
CA GLY A 321 15.03 -29.01 -24.31
C GLY A 321 16.13 -29.20 -25.37
N SER A 322 17.40 -28.97 -25.01
CA SER A 322 18.55 -29.08 -25.93
C SER A 322 19.51 -30.25 -25.62
N ALA A 323 19.10 -31.13 -24.70
CA ALA A 323 19.75 -32.40 -24.44
C ALA A 323 18.78 -33.56 -24.75
N ASP A 324 18.61 -33.86 -26.03
CA ASP A 324 18.21 -35.18 -26.55
C ASP A 324 18.59 -35.29 -28.04
#